data_AF-A0A023FQG4-F1
#
_entry.id   AF-A0A023FQG4-F1
#
_cell.length_a   1.000
_cell.length_b   1.000
_cell.length_c   1.000
_cell.angle_alpha   90.00
_cell.angle_beta   90.00
_cell.angle_gamma   90.00
#
_symmetry.space_group_name_H-M   'P 1'
#
loop_
_entity.id
_entity.type
_entity.pdbx_description
1 polymer ?
#
loop_
_entity_poly.entity_id
_entity_poly.type
_entity_poly.pdbx_seq_one_letter_code
_entity_poly.pdbx_strand_id
1 'polypeptide(L)'
;MLLVFVVAAGVFLSMGLGVTTSTTHAGVCQNPKTEVQVGKRKLIINGQTENCTCTLPEGELGRYPDGTMCTGLKDGKHIRGNCSEGDCKEAESTYGCEGKNGTEVDSKVNEVLCIFECKVGERTQWRYLPDGTPCVNKDDGTNPKGRNGTCKHRPHRDAPNETVCFANDELHLVGC
;
A
#
# COMPACT_ATOMS: atom_id res chain seq x y z
N MET A 1 -43.76 45.26 -65.91
CA MET A 1 -42.77 44.18 -66.10
C MET A 1 -42.12 43.99 -64.74
N LEU A 2 -42.16 42.87 -64.01
CA LEU A 2 -42.23 41.44 -64.32
C LEU A 2 -43.07 40.73 -63.22
N LEU A 3 -43.85 39.72 -63.61
CA LEU A 3 -44.38 38.66 -62.73
C LEU A 3 -43.31 37.58 -62.55
N VAL A 4 -43.12 37.00 -61.34
CA VAL A 4 -42.94 35.53 -61.13
C VAL A 4 -43.33 35.11 -59.70
N PHE A 5 -43.90 33.92 -59.61
CA PHE A 5 -44.54 33.15 -58.54
C PHE A 5 -43.58 32.27 -57.68
N VAL A 6 -44.03 31.93 -56.45
CA VAL A 6 -43.90 30.62 -55.70
C VAL A 6 -42.48 30.30 -55.17
N VAL A 7 -42.25 29.83 -53.93
CA VAL A 7 -42.57 28.51 -53.33
C VAL A 7 -42.49 28.59 -51.80
N ALA A 8 -43.48 28.01 -51.10
CA ALA A 8 -43.40 27.69 -49.68
C ALA A 8 -42.60 26.40 -49.46
N ALA A 9 -41.62 26.41 -48.55
CA ALA A 9 -41.02 25.20 -48.01
C ALA A 9 -40.78 25.39 -46.51
N GLY A 10 -41.57 24.66 -45.70
CA GLY A 10 -41.34 24.54 -44.27
C GLY A 10 -40.16 23.64 -43.99
N VAL A 11 -39.40 23.97 -42.94
CA VAL A 11 -38.48 23.04 -42.29
C VAL A 11 -38.77 23.11 -40.79
N PHE A 12 -39.45 22.08 -40.30
CA PHE A 12 -39.36 21.64 -38.91
C PHE A 12 -38.04 20.87 -38.70
N LEU A 13 -37.63 20.72 -37.45
CA LEU A 13 -36.48 19.97 -36.88
C LEU A 13 -35.31 20.89 -36.52
N SER A 14 -34.80 20.90 -35.29
CA SER A 14 -35.07 20.09 -34.11
C SER A 14 -34.43 20.80 -32.92
N MET A 15 -35.05 20.65 -31.75
CA MET A 15 -34.41 20.99 -30.47
C MET A 15 -33.15 20.14 -30.36
N GLY A 16 -31.99 20.73 -30.58
CA GLY A 16 -30.71 20.20 -30.13
C GLY A 16 -30.62 20.39 -28.62
N LEU A 17 -31.41 19.61 -27.88
CA LEU A 17 -31.08 19.29 -26.49
C LEU A 17 -29.70 18.65 -26.56
N GLY A 18 -28.69 19.45 -26.22
CA GLY A 18 -27.34 18.97 -25.95
C GLY A 18 -27.44 18.00 -24.79
N VAL A 19 -27.75 16.75 -25.11
CA VAL A 19 -27.44 15.60 -24.27
C VAL A 19 -25.94 15.69 -24.13
N THR A 20 -25.48 16.20 -22.99
CA THR A 20 -24.15 15.89 -22.51
C THR A 20 -24.12 14.38 -22.40
N THR A 21 -23.65 13.72 -23.45
CA THR A 21 -23.25 12.33 -23.40
C THR A 21 -22.28 12.28 -22.24
N SER A 22 -22.73 11.66 -21.14
CA SER A 22 -21.86 11.34 -20.03
C SER A 22 -20.71 10.57 -20.66
N THR A 23 -19.51 11.16 -20.66
CA THR A 23 -18.26 10.47 -20.97
C THR A 23 -17.98 9.48 -19.84
N THR A 24 -18.87 8.51 -19.65
CA THR A 24 -18.51 7.26 -19.01
C THR A 24 -17.60 6.56 -20.00
N HIS A 25 -16.29 6.66 -19.77
CA HIS A 25 -15.32 5.82 -20.45
C HIS A 25 -15.76 4.36 -20.28
N ALA A 26 -16.25 3.76 -21.36
CA ALA A 26 -16.48 2.33 -21.42
C ALA A 26 -15.19 1.62 -20.99
N GLY A 27 -15.29 0.70 -20.02
CA GLY A 27 -14.12 -0.02 -19.48
C GLY A 27 -13.64 0.40 -18.09
N VAL A 28 -14.17 1.48 -17.48
CA VAL A 28 -13.69 1.97 -16.17
C VAL A 28 -14.63 1.57 -15.03
N CYS A 29 -14.08 0.92 -14.01
CA CYS A 29 -14.76 0.62 -12.76
C CYS A 29 -14.95 1.89 -11.92
N GLN A 30 -16.16 2.10 -11.40
CA GLN A 30 -16.48 3.23 -10.53
C GLN A 30 -16.71 2.75 -9.09
N ASN A 31 -16.43 3.63 -8.12
CA ASN A 31 -16.73 3.44 -6.70
C ASN A 31 -16.12 2.15 -6.11
N PRO A 32 -14.77 2.07 -6.00
CA PRO A 32 -14.11 0.93 -5.40
C PRO A 32 -14.64 0.66 -3.99
N LYS A 33 -15.01 -0.59 -3.73
CA LYS A 33 -15.46 -1.05 -2.41
C LYS A 33 -14.98 -2.48 -2.16
N THR A 34 -14.67 -2.76 -0.90
CA THR A 34 -14.39 -4.12 -0.41
C THR A 34 -15.46 -4.52 0.60
N GLU A 35 -16.05 -5.70 0.43
CA GLU A 35 -16.99 -6.28 1.39
C GLU A 35 -16.28 -7.33 2.24
N VAL A 36 -16.05 -7.02 3.52
CA VAL A 36 -15.42 -7.95 4.46
C VAL A 36 -16.47 -8.57 5.36
N GLN A 37 -16.44 -9.89 5.52
CA GLN A 37 -17.35 -10.59 6.41
C GLN A 37 -16.83 -10.57 7.85
N VAL A 38 -17.60 -9.97 8.78
CA VAL A 38 -17.29 -9.89 10.21
C VAL A 38 -18.37 -10.66 10.97
N GLY A 39 -18.14 -11.97 11.15
CA GLY A 39 -19.13 -12.90 11.70
C GLY A 39 -20.38 -12.96 10.81
N LYS A 40 -21.54 -12.58 11.36
CA LYS A 40 -22.81 -12.54 10.61
C LYS A 40 -23.05 -11.22 9.86
N ARG A 41 -22.17 -10.22 10.00
CA ARG A 41 -22.34 -8.89 9.39
C ARG A 41 -21.37 -8.68 8.24
N LYS A 42 -21.78 -7.88 7.26
CA LYS A 42 -20.92 -7.37 6.18
C LYS A 42 -20.42 -5.98 6.56
N LEU A 43 -19.11 -5.76 6.49
CA LEU A 43 -18.49 -4.46 6.55
C LEU A 43 -18.17 -4.01 5.12
N ILE A 44 -18.61 -2.82 4.73
CA ILE A 44 -18.29 -2.24 3.43
C ILE A 44 -17.21 -1.18 3.66
N ILE A 45 -16.03 -1.39 3.07
CA ILE A 45 -14.93 -0.44 3.08
C ILE A 45 -14.95 0.29 1.74
N ASN A 46 -15.36 1.55 1.75
CA ASN A 46 -15.40 2.38 0.55
C ASN A 46 -14.01 2.92 0.22
N GLY A 47 -13.74 3.14 -1.07
CA GLY A 47 -12.49 3.74 -1.54
C GLY A 47 -11.33 2.76 -1.70
N GLN A 48 -11.55 1.46 -1.46
CA GLN A 48 -10.56 0.41 -1.68
C GLN A 48 -11.15 -0.78 -2.44
N THR A 49 -10.31 -1.56 -3.11
CA THR A 49 -10.72 -2.79 -3.80
C THR A 49 -9.78 -3.97 -3.50
N GLU A 50 -10.27 -5.21 -3.59
CA GLU A 50 -9.41 -6.41 -3.43
C GLU A 50 -8.65 -6.77 -4.71
N ASN A 51 -9.17 -6.34 -5.85
CA ASN A 51 -8.58 -6.51 -7.17
C ASN A 51 -8.76 -5.23 -7.99
N CYS A 52 -7.81 -4.91 -8.85
CA CYS A 52 -7.85 -3.69 -9.65
C CYS A 52 -8.73 -3.80 -10.89
N THR A 53 -9.68 -4.73 -10.86
CA THR A 53 -10.64 -5.05 -11.92
C THR A 53 -12.05 -5.18 -11.35
N CYS A 54 -13.06 -5.09 -12.21
CA CYS A 54 -14.45 -5.35 -11.86
C CYS A 54 -15.20 -5.93 -13.06
N THR A 55 -16.36 -6.54 -12.81
CA THR A 55 -17.29 -6.91 -13.88
C THR A 55 -18.24 -5.74 -14.14
N LEU A 56 -18.27 -5.25 -15.38
CA LEU A 56 -19.18 -4.20 -15.83
C LEU A 56 -20.59 -4.77 -16.06
N PRO A 57 -21.64 -3.93 -16.15
CA PRO A 57 -23.03 -4.39 -16.32
C PRO A 57 -23.26 -5.35 -17.50
N GLU A 58 -22.44 -5.24 -18.55
CA GLU A 58 -22.51 -6.09 -19.76
C GLU A 58 -21.66 -7.36 -19.66
N GLY A 59 -21.08 -7.65 -18.48
CA GLY A 59 -20.22 -8.81 -18.24
C GLY A 59 -18.75 -8.61 -18.64
N GLU A 60 -18.42 -7.49 -19.27
CA GLU A 60 -17.04 -7.15 -19.63
C GLU A 60 -16.16 -6.89 -18.41
N LEU A 61 -14.86 -7.17 -18.54
CA LEU A 61 -13.87 -6.88 -17.51
C LEU A 61 -13.46 -5.40 -17.58
N GLY A 62 -13.85 -4.62 -16.57
CA GLY A 62 -13.38 -3.25 -16.37
C GLY A 62 -12.14 -3.18 -15.48
N ARG A 63 -11.50 -2.00 -15.45
CA ARG A 63 -10.37 -1.70 -14.56
C ARG A 63 -10.66 -0.49 -13.69
N TYR A 64 -10.20 -0.52 -12.44
CA TYR A 64 -10.20 0.67 -11.61
C TYR A 64 -9.12 1.65 -12.09
N PRO A 65 -9.32 2.98 -11.94
CA PRO A 65 -8.31 3.97 -12.30
C PRO A 65 -6.98 3.72 -11.57
N ASP A 66 -5.88 4.04 -12.24
CA ASP A 66 -4.56 4.01 -11.61
C ASP A 66 -4.54 4.92 -10.37
N GLY A 67 -3.84 4.48 -9.32
CA GLY A 67 -3.85 5.15 -8.01
C GLY A 67 -5.01 4.75 -7.09
N THR A 68 -5.99 3.98 -7.57
CA THR A 68 -7.06 3.45 -6.71
C THR A 68 -6.45 2.55 -5.63
N MET A 69 -6.77 2.81 -4.36
CA MET A 69 -6.27 2.00 -3.26
C MET A 69 -6.74 0.54 -3.39
N CYS A 70 -5.83 -0.40 -3.16
CA CYS A 70 -6.14 -1.82 -3.27
C CYS A 70 -5.48 -2.66 -2.17
N THR A 71 -6.09 -3.80 -1.88
CA THR A 71 -5.54 -4.85 -1.00
C THR A 71 -5.49 -6.16 -1.77
N GLY A 72 -4.30 -6.63 -2.13
CA GLY A 72 -4.12 -7.81 -2.96
C GLY A 72 -3.30 -8.91 -2.29
N LEU A 73 -3.10 -10.02 -2.99
CA LEU A 73 -2.13 -11.05 -2.64
C LEU A 73 -0.96 -11.01 -3.61
N LYS A 74 0.26 -10.90 -3.09
CA LYS A 74 1.50 -11.01 -3.85
C LYS A 74 2.42 -12.00 -3.14
N ASP A 75 2.85 -13.03 -3.86
CA ASP A 75 3.69 -14.11 -3.31
C ASP A 75 3.12 -14.74 -2.02
N GLY A 76 1.79 -14.91 -1.97
CA GLY A 76 1.06 -15.44 -0.81
C GLY A 76 0.92 -14.50 0.38
N LYS A 77 1.39 -13.25 0.28
CA LYS A 77 1.29 -12.22 1.31
C LYS A 77 0.25 -11.17 0.94
N HIS A 78 -0.52 -10.72 1.93
CA HIS A 78 -1.42 -9.58 1.75
C HIS A 78 -0.60 -8.32 1.58
N ILE A 79 -0.82 -7.60 0.49
CA ILE A 79 -0.21 -6.31 0.21
C ILE A 79 -1.28 -5.23 0.24
N ARG A 80 -0.89 -4.03 0.67
CA ARG A 80 -1.65 -2.80 0.46
C ARG A 80 -0.95 -1.97 -0.60
N GLY A 81 -1.71 -1.48 -1.54
CA GLY A 81 -1.16 -0.90 -2.74
C GLY A 81 -2.07 0.08 -3.43
N ASN A 82 -1.67 0.39 -4.65
CA ASN A 82 -2.45 1.16 -5.59
C ASN A 82 -2.59 0.38 -6.91
N CYS A 83 -3.73 0.55 -7.57
CA CYS A 83 -3.94 0.01 -8.89
C CYS A 83 -3.00 0.66 -9.90
N SER A 84 -2.39 -0.17 -10.74
CA SER A 84 -1.61 0.25 -11.90
C SER A 84 -1.84 -0.75 -13.01
N GLU A 85 -2.38 -0.31 -14.14
CA GLU A 85 -2.66 -1.13 -15.32
C GLU A 85 -3.60 -2.33 -15.08
N GLY A 86 -4.42 -2.26 -14.03
CA GLY A 86 -5.34 -3.33 -13.64
C GLY A 86 -4.77 -4.34 -12.64
N ASP A 87 -3.53 -4.15 -12.16
CA ASP A 87 -2.93 -4.91 -11.07
C ASP A 87 -2.83 -4.10 -9.78
N CYS A 88 -2.93 -4.77 -8.63
CA CYS A 88 -2.61 -4.15 -7.35
C CYS A 88 -1.08 -4.16 -7.14
N LYS A 89 -0.44 -2.99 -7.21
CA LYS A 89 0.99 -2.84 -6.95
C LYS A 89 1.19 -2.35 -5.52
N GLU A 90 2.05 -3.04 -4.77
CA GLU A 90 2.41 -2.67 -3.40
C GLU A 90 2.90 -1.22 -3.35
N ALA A 91 2.31 -0.43 -2.45
CA ALA A 91 2.72 0.95 -2.26
C ALA A 91 3.98 0.96 -1.41
N GLU A 92 5.00 1.71 -1.83
CA GLU A 92 6.16 1.95 -0.96
C GLU A 92 5.67 2.56 0.37
N SER A 93 6.09 1.98 1.48
CA SER A 93 5.76 2.51 2.79
C SER A 93 6.43 3.88 2.95
N THR A 94 5.64 4.94 3.03
CA THR A 94 6.11 6.26 3.49
C THR A 94 6.26 6.34 5.01
N TYR A 95 6.01 5.22 5.70
CA TYR A 95 6.07 5.08 7.16
C TYR A 95 7.28 4.22 7.57
N GLY A 96 7.75 4.43 8.79
CA GLY A 96 9.03 3.95 9.28
C GLY A 96 10.20 4.81 8.80
N CYS A 97 11.40 4.38 9.18
CA CYS A 97 12.66 4.94 8.68
C CYS A 97 13.05 4.28 7.35
N GLU A 98 12.20 4.38 6.34
CA GLU A 98 12.41 3.72 5.04
C GLU A 98 13.69 4.21 4.35
N GLY A 99 14.47 3.29 3.78
CA GLY A 99 15.77 3.60 3.14
C GLY A 99 16.89 4.05 4.08
N LYS A 100 16.67 4.05 5.41
CA LYS A 100 17.66 4.42 6.42
C LYS A 100 18.18 3.20 7.18
N ASN A 101 19.34 3.34 7.81
CA ASN A 101 20.00 2.24 8.54
C ASN A 101 20.44 2.60 9.97
N GLY A 102 20.13 3.81 10.44
CA GLY A 102 20.47 4.27 11.79
C GLY A 102 21.85 4.90 11.91
N THR A 103 22.60 5.05 10.81
CA THR A 103 23.90 5.75 10.77
C THR A 103 23.79 7.23 10.45
N GLU A 104 22.59 7.70 10.12
CA GLU A 104 22.34 9.10 9.80
C GLU A 104 22.49 9.99 11.04
N VAL A 105 22.86 11.25 10.83
CA VAL A 105 23.15 12.21 11.92
C VAL A 105 21.98 12.39 12.90
N ASP A 106 20.75 12.35 12.39
CA ASP A 106 19.54 12.51 13.20
C ASP A 106 18.94 11.19 13.71
N SER A 107 19.64 10.07 13.52
CA SER A 107 19.18 8.76 13.96
C SER A 107 19.54 8.52 15.43
N LYS A 108 18.59 7.98 16.19
CA LYS A 108 18.80 7.59 17.60
C LYS A 108 18.70 6.08 17.73
N VAL A 109 19.83 5.45 17.97
CA VAL A 109 19.94 3.98 18.09
C VAL A 109 19.56 3.52 19.49
N ASN A 110 18.75 2.47 19.56
CA ASN A 110 18.54 1.66 20.76
C ASN A 110 19.28 0.32 20.58
N GLU A 111 20.47 0.26 21.16
CA GLU A 111 21.39 -0.89 21.07
C GLU A 111 20.90 -2.14 21.80
N VAL A 112 19.85 -2.05 22.62
CA VAL A 112 19.28 -3.23 23.31
C VAL A 112 18.19 -3.87 22.46
N LEU A 113 17.35 -3.04 21.84
CA LEU A 113 16.19 -3.49 21.09
C LEU A 113 16.47 -3.73 19.60
N CYS A 114 17.69 -3.45 19.12
CA CYS A 114 18.03 -3.50 17.71
C CYS A 114 17.07 -2.66 16.85
N ILE A 115 16.74 -1.46 17.32
CA ILE A 115 15.95 -0.48 16.57
C ILE A 115 16.68 0.86 16.55
N PHE A 116 16.32 1.71 15.59
CA PHE A 116 16.68 3.11 15.59
C PHE A 116 15.45 3.96 15.29
N GLU A 117 15.45 5.16 15.85
CA GLU A 117 14.48 6.20 15.54
C GLU A 117 15.07 7.17 14.52
N CYS A 118 14.24 7.76 13.67
CA CYS A 118 14.61 8.81 12.73
C CYS A 118 13.49 9.84 12.60
N LYS A 119 13.81 11.01 12.06
CA LYS A 119 12.82 12.03 11.68
C LYS A 119 12.37 11.86 10.23
N VAL A 120 11.06 11.87 10.02
CA VAL A 120 10.43 11.94 8.70
C VAL A 120 9.41 13.07 8.73
N GLY A 121 9.79 14.23 8.19
CA GLY A 121 9.05 15.48 8.41
C GLY A 121 9.06 15.87 9.88
N GLU A 122 7.88 16.13 10.45
CA GLU A 122 7.71 16.51 11.86
C GLU A 122 7.54 15.29 12.81
N ARG A 123 7.54 14.07 12.28
CA ARG A 123 7.29 12.85 13.06
C ARG A 123 8.56 12.07 13.31
N THR A 124 8.71 11.57 14.53
CA THR A 124 9.67 10.51 14.85
C THR A 124 9.07 9.17 14.46
N GLN A 125 9.81 8.39 13.67
CA GLN A 125 9.46 7.04 13.28
C GLN A 125 10.61 6.10 13.67
N TRP A 126 10.43 4.79 13.51
CA TRP A 126 11.46 3.82 13.86
C TRP A 126 11.58 2.71 12.81
N ARG A 127 12.71 2.00 12.84
CA ARG A 127 12.97 0.76 12.08
C ARG A 127 13.96 -0.12 12.84
N TYR A 128 13.97 -1.41 12.54
CA TYR A 128 15.01 -2.32 13.02
C TYR A 128 16.38 -1.96 12.45
N LEU A 129 17.42 -2.17 13.26
CA LEU A 129 18.81 -2.07 12.82
C LEU A 129 19.11 -3.20 11.81
N PRO A 130 20.07 -2.99 10.89
CA PRO A 130 20.50 -4.04 9.97
C PRO A 130 21.05 -5.28 10.69
N ASP A 131 20.89 -6.46 10.07
CA ASP A 131 21.58 -7.67 10.52
C ASP A 131 23.10 -7.42 10.56
N GLY A 132 23.74 -7.85 11.65
CA GLY A 132 25.16 -7.63 11.88
C GLY A 132 25.49 -6.38 12.70
N THR A 133 24.50 -5.54 13.01
CA THR A 133 24.72 -4.36 13.85
C THR A 133 25.09 -4.77 15.28
N PRO A 134 26.17 -4.22 15.88
CA PRO A 134 26.50 -4.47 17.27
C PRO A 134 25.37 -4.04 18.22
N CYS A 135 25.13 -4.83 19.26
CA CYS A 135 24.07 -4.59 20.23
C CYS A 135 24.49 -5.04 21.64
N VAL A 136 23.67 -4.73 22.64
CA VAL A 136 23.86 -5.14 24.04
C VAL A 136 22.70 -6.05 24.45
N ASN A 137 22.95 -7.36 24.52
CA ASN A 137 21.93 -8.32 24.93
C ASN A 137 21.74 -8.26 26.46
N LYS A 138 20.49 -8.13 26.90
CA LYS A 138 20.12 -8.09 28.34
C LYS A 138 19.07 -9.15 28.70
N ASP A 139 18.86 -10.15 27.84
CA ASP A 139 17.76 -11.10 27.98
C ASP A 139 17.95 -12.08 29.14
N ASP A 140 19.21 -12.35 29.52
CA ASP A 140 19.50 -13.22 30.67
C ASP A 140 19.10 -12.61 32.02
N GLY A 141 18.86 -11.29 32.09
CA GLY A 141 18.47 -10.57 33.30
C GLY A 141 19.47 -10.63 34.46
N THR A 142 20.60 -11.33 34.29
CA THR A 142 21.61 -11.59 35.32
C THR A 142 22.74 -10.57 35.26
N ASN A 143 23.04 -10.05 34.06
CA ASN A 143 24.05 -9.02 33.88
C ASN A 143 23.40 -7.65 33.62
N PRO A 144 23.39 -6.72 34.59
CA PRO A 144 22.78 -5.39 34.40
C PRO A 144 23.49 -4.55 33.34
N LYS A 145 24.76 -4.85 33.02
CA LYS A 145 25.50 -4.22 31.92
C LYS A 145 25.20 -4.84 30.56
N GLY A 146 24.58 -6.02 30.53
CA GLY A 146 24.36 -6.82 29.32
C GLY A 146 25.64 -7.47 28.78
N ARG A 147 25.46 -8.37 27.83
CA ARG A 147 26.52 -9.04 27.07
C ARG A 147 26.65 -8.40 25.69
N ASN A 148 27.86 -8.41 25.13
CA ASN A 148 28.07 -8.00 23.75
C ASN A 148 27.30 -8.93 22.82
N GLY A 149 26.51 -8.33 21.94
CA GLY A 149 25.68 -9.05 21.00
C GLY A 149 25.74 -8.50 19.60
N THR A 150 24.99 -9.17 18.73
CA THR A 150 24.77 -8.78 17.34
C THR A 150 23.29 -8.86 17.02
N CYS A 151 22.75 -7.84 16.37
CA CYS A 151 21.40 -7.85 15.82
C CYS A 151 21.32 -8.91 14.72
N LYS A 152 20.41 -9.87 14.89
CA LYS A 152 20.21 -10.98 13.95
C LYS A 152 18.75 -11.18 13.61
N HIS A 153 18.48 -11.47 12.34
CA HIS A 153 17.18 -11.95 11.90
C HIS A 153 17.05 -13.45 12.15
N ARG A 154 15.94 -13.90 12.74
CA ARG A 154 15.63 -15.34 12.81
C ARG A 154 14.65 -15.72 11.70
N PRO A 155 15.09 -16.52 10.72
CA PRO A 155 14.22 -17.02 9.68
C PRO A 155 12.99 -17.73 10.29
N HIS A 156 11.84 -17.58 9.66
CA HIS A 156 10.58 -18.25 10.01
C HIS A 156 9.93 -17.89 11.36
N ARG A 157 10.62 -17.13 12.23
CA ARG A 157 10.05 -16.62 13.49
C ARG A 157 9.73 -15.14 13.44
N ASP A 158 10.66 -14.35 12.90
CA ASP A 158 10.59 -12.89 12.95
C ASP A 158 10.00 -12.33 11.65
N ALA A 159 9.51 -11.09 11.70
CA ALA A 159 9.13 -10.38 10.49
C ALA A 159 10.36 -10.23 9.55
N PRO A 160 10.19 -10.11 8.22
CA PRO A 160 11.31 -10.16 7.26
C PRO A 160 12.48 -9.19 7.52
N ASN A 161 12.20 -8.05 8.15
CA ASN A 161 13.20 -7.03 8.48
C ASN A 161 13.41 -6.88 9.99
N GLU A 162 12.81 -7.74 10.80
CA GLU A 162 12.96 -7.72 12.24
C GLU A 162 14.27 -8.39 12.64
N THR A 163 15.05 -7.66 13.44
CA THR A 163 16.28 -8.15 14.04
C THR A 163 16.17 -8.07 15.56
N VAL A 164 16.73 -9.06 16.23
CA VAL A 164 16.79 -9.10 17.71
C VAL A 164 18.24 -9.22 18.13
N CYS A 165 18.58 -8.65 19.29
CA CYS A 165 19.93 -8.71 19.81
C CYS A 165 20.25 -10.11 20.33
N PHE A 166 21.20 -10.81 19.74
CA PHE A 166 21.70 -12.10 20.22
C PHE A 166 23.06 -11.92 20.89
N ALA A 167 23.26 -12.53 22.06
CA ALA A 167 24.59 -12.56 22.66
C ALA A 167 25.57 -13.29 21.72
N ASN A 168 26.80 -12.78 21.58
CA ASN A 168 27.73 -13.26 20.55
C ASN A 168 28.14 -14.73 20.75
N ASP A 169 28.16 -15.20 22.00
CA ASP A 169 28.39 -16.59 22.40
C ASP A 169 27.21 -17.53 22.07
N GLU A 170 26.02 -16.97 21.80
CA GLU A 170 24.78 -17.69 21.52
C GLU A 170 24.33 -17.59 20.05
N LEU A 171 25.15 -17.00 19.17
CA LEU A 171 24.81 -16.86 17.74
C LEU A 171 24.56 -18.19 17.03
N HIS A 172 25.10 -19.29 17.56
CA HIS A 172 24.86 -20.64 17.07
C HIS A 172 23.39 -21.10 17.25
N LEU A 173 22.59 -20.39 18.05
CA LEU A 173 21.16 -20.65 18.28
C LEU A 173 20.25 -19.88 17.30
N VAL A 174 20.81 -19.06 16.41
CA VAL A 174 20.02 -18.30 15.43
C VAL A 174 19.51 -19.25 14.33
N GLY A 175 18.20 -19.53 14.35
CA GLY A 175 17.53 -20.33 13.31
C GLY A 175 17.31 -21.81 13.64
N CYS A 176 17.55 -22.22 14.88
CA CYS A 176 17.23 -23.57 15.40
C CYS A 176 15.94 -23.60 16.21
#